data_AF-A0A9D9YU93-F1
#
_entry.id   AF-A0A9D9YU93-F1
#
_cell.length_a   1.000
_cell.length_b   1.000
_cell.length_c   1.000
_cell.angle_alpha   90.00
_cell.angle_beta   90.00
_cell.angle_gamma   90.00
#
_symmetry.space_group_name_H-M   'P 1'
#
loop_
_entity.id
_entity.type
_entity.pdbx_description
1 polymer ?
#
loop_
_entity_poly.entity_id
_entity_poly.type
_entity_poly.pdbx_seq_one_letter_code
_entity_poly.pdbx_strand_id
1 'polypeptide(L)'
;MILYNSSSAQKGIITGILMIAASLVIYYLKGNFENGLQYIAYFLYVVGIIWALYSFRKKESENKSFKNYFSEGFKCFIVVTLMMVLFTFIFLKLNPSLKEEMAINYKADLIKSKNYTAPEIETMAIKAKDYFVTMLVSMAIFGYLIIGALVSVIASAFFSQKKNTQWTSQS
;
A
#
# COMPACT_ATOMS: atom_id res chain seq x y z
N MET A 1 3.67 -5.23 -25.99
CA MET A 1 3.27 -3.96 -26.65
C MET A 1 2.03 -3.33 -26.01
N ILE A 2 1.01 -4.10 -25.59
CA ILE A 2 -0.27 -3.58 -25.05
C ILE A 2 -0.11 -2.81 -23.71
N LEU A 3 0.78 -3.23 -22.81
CA LEU A 3 0.96 -2.58 -21.49
C LEU A 3 1.74 -1.27 -21.51
N TYR A 4 2.40 -0.95 -22.63
CA TYR A 4 3.24 0.23 -22.75
C TYR A 4 2.40 1.52 -22.83
N ASN A 5 1.30 1.47 -23.58
CA ASN A 5 0.40 2.61 -23.79
C ASN A 5 -0.71 2.72 -22.72
N SER A 6 -0.70 1.85 -21.70
CA SER A 6 -1.71 1.86 -20.65
C SER A 6 -1.55 3.07 -19.74
N SER A 7 -2.69 3.68 -19.34
CA SER A 7 -2.72 4.82 -18.42
C SER A 7 -2.17 4.44 -17.04
N SER A 8 -1.68 5.41 -16.28
CA SER A 8 -1.18 5.14 -14.92
C SER A 8 -2.24 4.54 -14.00
N ALA A 9 -3.51 4.88 -14.21
CA ALA A 9 -4.63 4.24 -13.50
C ALA A 9 -4.76 2.75 -13.84
N GLN A 10 -4.64 2.35 -15.11
CA GLN A 10 -4.65 0.93 -15.51
C GLN A 10 -3.47 0.15 -14.91
N LYS A 11 -2.30 0.77 -14.83
CA LYS A 11 -1.13 0.19 -14.14
C LYS A 11 -1.38 0.04 -12.64
N GLY A 12 -2.11 0.97 -12.04
CA GLY A 12 -2.62 0.87 -10.68
C GLY A 12 -3.55 -0.33 -10.49
N ILE A 13 -4.47 -0.58 -11.42
CA ILE A 13 -5.36 -1.77 -11.38
C ILE A 13 -4.53 -3.07 -11.39
N ILE A 14 -3.60 -3.19 -12.35
CA ILE A 14 -2.74 -4.39 -12.45
C ILE A 14 -1.93 -4.58 -11.17
N THR A 15 -1.34 -3.52 -10.65
CA THR A 15 -0.57 -3.55 -9.40
C THR A 15 -1.45 -3.98 -8.23
N GLY A 16 -2.66 -3.44 -8.11
CA GLY A 16 -3.62 -3.81 -7.07
C GLY A 16 -4.02 -5.29 -7.15
N ILE A 17 -4.30 -5.82 -8.35
CA ILE A 17 -4.59 -7.25 -8.55
C ILE A 17 -3.42 -8.13 -8.10
N LEU A 18 -2.19 -7.78 -8.50
CA LEU A 18 -0.99 -8.53 -8.11
C LEU A 18 -0.76 -8.50 -6.59
N MET A 19 -0.97 -7.34 -5.95
CA MET A 19 -0.86 -7.21 -4.50
C MET A 19 -1.92 -8.02 -3.75
N ILE A 20 -3.17 -8.04 -4.22
CA ILE A 20 -4.25 -8.85 -3.65
C ILE A 20 -3.92 -10.34 -3.78
N ALA A 21 -3.51 -10.78 -4.97
CA ALA A 21 -3.12 -12.16 -5.21
C ALA A 21 -1.95 -12.59 -4.31
N ALA A 22 -0.91 -11.76 -4.20
CA ALA A 22 0.23 -12.01 -3.32
C ALA A 22 -0.20 -12.08 -1.84
N SER A 23 -1.04 -11.15 -1.38
CA SER A 23 -1.54 -11.14 0.00
C SER A 23 -2.36 -12.39 0.32
N LEU A 24 -3.22 -12.85 -0.60
CA LEU A 24 -3.97 -14.09 -0.42
C LEU A 24 -3.03 -15.30 -0.34
N VAL A 25 -2.07 -15.42 -1.24
CA VAL A 25 -1.08 -16.53 -1.22
C VAL A 25 -0.31 -16.53 0.11
N ILE A 26 0.16 -15.37 0.57
CA ILE A 26 0.86 -15.24 1.85
C ILE A 26 -0.02 -15.69 3.01
N TYR A 27 -1.28 -15.25 3.03
CA TYR A 27 -2.23 -15.67 4.06
C TYR A 27 -2.45 -17.18 4.05
N TYR A 28 -2.63 -17.79 2.88
CA TYR A 28 -2.77 -19.25 2.77
C TYR A 28 -1.51 -20.01 3.24
N LEU A 29 -0.31 -19.46 3.03
CA LEU A 29 0.95 -20.09 3.43
C LEU A 29 1.31 -19.89 4.91
N LYS A 30 0.87 -18.79 5.54
CA LYS A 30 1.28 -18.39 6.90
C LYS A 30 0.15 -18.33 7.91
N GLY A 31 -1.10 -18.31 7.48
CA GLY A 31 -2.29 -18.18 8.33
C GLY A 31 -2.52 -16.76 8.87
N ASN A 32 -1.70 -15.78 8.53
CA ASN A 32 -1.82 -14.39 8.98
C ASN A 32 -1.18 -13.42 7.97
N PHE A 33 -1.41 -12.11 8.16
CA PHE A 33 -0.75 -11.05 7.38
C PHE A 33 0.41 -10.37 8.12
N GLU A 34 0.57 -10.62 9.42
CA GLU A 34 1.63 -10.04 10.25
C GLU A 34 2.93 -10.85 10.15
N ASN A 35 3.43 -11.00 8.93
CA ASN A 35 4.67 -11.73 8.69
C ASN A 35 5.52 -11.03 7.62
N GLY A 36 6.82 -11.34 7.64
CA GLY A 36 7.79 -10.70 6.73
C GLY A 36 7.51 -10.92 5.24
N LEU A 37 6.72 -11.93 4.84
CA LEU A 37 6.37 -12.08 3.43
C LEU A 37 5.45 -10.95 2.95
N GLN A 38 4.75 -10.26 3.83
CA GLN A 38 3.91 -9.12 3.48
C GLN A 38 4.72 -7.97 2.84
N TYR A 39 6.03 -7.89 3.08
CA TYR A 39 6.91 -6.95 2.37
C TYR A 39 6.96 -7.20 0.86
N ILE A 40 6.59 -8.38 0.37
CA ILE A 40 6.44 -8.66 -1.07
C ILE A 40 5.31 -7.81 -1.66
N ALA A 41 4.18 -7.68 -0.97
CA ALA A 41 3.07 -6.83 -1.43
C ALA A 41 3.48 -5.34 -1.46
N TYR A 42 4.22 -4.88 -0.45
CA TYR A 42 4.77 -3.52 -0.45
C TYR A 42 5.83 -3.31 -1.55
N PHE A 43 6.66 -4.32 -1.83
CA PHE A 43 7.61 -4.27 -2.93
C PHE A 43 6.90 -4.15 -4.28
N LEU A 44 5.87 -4.97 -4.51
CA LEU A 44 5.02 -4.88 -5.70
C LEU A 44 4.37 -3.51 -5.84
N TYR A 45 3.92 -2.91 -4.73
CA TYR A 45 3.37 -1.57 -4.72
C TYR A 45 4.37 -0.52 -5.22
N VAL A 46 5.58 -0.52 -4.65
CA VAL A 46 6.66 0.41 -5.04
C VAL A 46 7.03 0.22 -6.50
N VAL A 47 7.23 -1.03 -6.94
CA VAL A 47 7.54 -1.36 -8.33
C VAL A 47 6.44 -0.90 -9.28
N GLY A 48 5.17 -1.08 -8.92
CA GLY A 48 4.03 -0.64 -9.71
C GLY A 48 3.98 0.88 -9.90
N ILE A 49 4.28 1.65 -8.86
CA ILE A 49 4.40 3.11 -8.95
C ILE A 49 5.57 3.50 -9.85
N ILE A 50 6.77 2.95 -9.61
CA ILE A 50 7.96 3.24 -10.43
C ILE A 50 7.72 2.88 -11.90
N TRP A 51 7.03 1.77 -12.17
CA TRP A 51 6.66 1.36 -13.52
C TRP A 51 5.74 2.37 -14.21
N ALA A 52 4.78 2.96 -13.49
CA ALA A 52 3.93 4.01 -14.01
C ALA A 52 4.73 5.25 -14.41
N LEU A 53 5.60 5.74 -13.52
CA LEU A 53 6.46 6.92 -13.77
C LEU A 53 7.47 6.67 -14.90
N TYR A 54 8.08 5.49 -14.93
CA TYR A 54 9.02 5.10 -15.99
C TYR A 54 8.35 5.04 -17.36
N SER A 55 7.10 4.55 -17.42
CA SER A 55 6.33 4.52 -18.65
C SER A 55 5.99 5.93 -19.14
N PHE A 56 5.61 6.83 -18.23
CA PHE A 56 5.39 8.24 -18.55
C PHE A 56 6.65 8.92 -19.09
N ARG A 57 7.82 8.65 -18.50
CA ARG A 57 9.12 9.19 -18.97
C ARG A 57 9.40 8.91 -20.45
N LYS A 58 8.99 7.74 -20.94
CA LYS A 58 9.25 7.32 -22.33
C LYS A 58 8.30 7.93 -23.36
N LYS A 59 7.23 8.59 -22.93
CA LYS A 59 6.37 9.33 -23.85
C LYS A 59 7.08 10.59 -24.33
N GLU A 60 7.10 10.84 -25.63
CA GLU A 60 7.86 11.94 -26.24
C GLU A 60 7.15 13.29 -26.14
N SER A 61 5.82 13.30 -26.15
CA SER A 61 4.99 14.52 -26.24
C SER A 61 4.58 15.14 -24.90
N GLU A 62 4.93 14.52 -23.77
CA GLU A 62 4.46 14.98 -22.46
C GLU A 62 5.45 15.94 -21.79
N ASN A 63 4.96 17.03 -21.18
CA ASN A 63 5.79 17.97 -20.42
C ASN A 63 6.38 17.25 -19.18
N LYS A 64 7.70 17.05 -19.15
CA LYS A 64 8.40 16.23 -18.13
C LYS A 64 8.80 17.07 -16.91
N SER A 65 7.79 17.59 -16.21
CA SER A 65 7.97 18.33 -14.94
C SER A 65 7.74 17.43 -13.73
N PHE A 66 8.30 17.80 -12.57
CA PHE A 66 8.05 17.12 -11.29
C PHE A 66 6.54 16.94 -11.01
N LYS A 67 5.75 17.99 -11.22
CA LYS A 67 4.30 17.99 -11.00
C LYS A 67 3.61 16.92 -11.86
N ASN A 68 4.02 16.75 -13.10
CA ASN A 68 3.41 15.78 -14.00
C ASN A 68 3.79 14.34 -13.64
N TYR A 69 5.05 14.09 -13.26
CA TYR A 69 5.45 12.79 -12.71
C TYR A 69 4.68 12.44 -11.42
N PHE A 70 4.51 13.41 -10.51
CA PHE A 70 3.77 13.19 -9.27
C PHE A 70 2.30 12.90 -9.57
N SER A 71 1.69 13.62 -10.52
CA SER A 71 0.31 13.38 -10.94
C SER A 71 0.12 11.96 -11.50
N GLU A 72 1.07 11.45 -12.28
CA GLU A 72 1.02 10.07 -12.77
C GLU A 72 1.20 9.04 -11.65
N GLY A 73 2.12 9.29 -10.72
CA GLY A 73 2.26 8.48 -9.51
C GLY A 73 0.97 8.42 -8.71
N PHE A 74 0.35 9.58 -8.46
CA PHE A 74 -0.93 9.72 -7.79
C PHE A 74 -2.04 8.89 -8.44
N LYS A 75 -2.22 9.00 -9.77
CA LYS A 75 -3.21 8.20 -10.52
C LYS A 75 -3.00 6.70 -10.35
N CYS A 76 -1.75 6.25 -10.27
CA CYS A 76 -1.44 4.84 -10.03
C CYS A 76 -1.77 4.45 -8.59
N PHE A 77 -1.20 5.14 -7.61
CA PHE A 77 -1.26 4.71 -6.22
C PHE A 77 -2.65 4.88 -5.60
N ILE A 78 -3.44 5.88 -6.02
CA ILE A 78 -4.81 6.06 -5.50
C ILE A 78 -5.72 4.89 -5.88
N VAL A 79 -5.56 4.35 -7.10
CA VAL A 79 -6.30 3.18 -7.57
C VAL A 79 -5.92 1.96 -6.75
N VAL A 80 -4.62 1.74 -6.54
CA VAL A 80 -4.14 0.65 -5.67
C VAL A 80 -4.70 0.78 -4.26
N THR A 81 -4.68 1.98 -3.67
CA THR A 81 -5.24 2.24 -2.33
C THR A 81 -6.71 1.83 -2.27
N LEU A 82 -7.54 2.29 -3.22
CA LEU A 82 -8.96 1.94 -3.25
C LEU A 82 -9.18 0.42 -3.35
N MET A 83 -8.40 -0.26 -4.18
CA MET A 83 -8.46 -1.72 -4.31
C MET A 83 -8.06 -2.45 -3.02
N MET A 84 -6.96 -2.05 -2.39
CA MET A 84 -6.48 -2.68 -1.17
C MET A 84 -7.39 -2.42 0.03
N VAL A 85 -8.02 -1.25 0.09
CA VAL A 85 -9.03 -0.92 1.10
C VAL A 85 -10.27 -1.77 0.93
N LEU A 86 -10.78 -1.88 -0.31
CA LEU A 86 -11.92 -2.74 -0.62
C LEU A 86 -11.61 -4.20 -0.31
N PHE A 87 -10.43 -4.68 -0.69
CA PHE A 87 -9.95 -6.02 -0.36
C PHE A 87 -9.91 -6.24 1.15
N THR A 88 -9.30 -5.33 1.91
CA THR A 88 -9.20 -5.44 3.39
C THR A 88 -10.59 -5.53 4.01
N PHE A 89 -11.52 -4.67 3.60
CA PHE A 89 -12.88 -4.66 4.11
C PHE A 89 -13.63 -5.96 3.78
N ILE A 90 -13.59 -6.41 2.52
CA ILE A 90 -14.26 -7.65 2.09
C ILE A 90 -13.64 -8.85 2.80
N PHE A 91 -12.32 -8.93 2.88
CA PHE A 91 -11.61 -10.03 3.51
C PHE A 91 -11.99 -10.17 4.98
N LEU A 92 -12.03 -9.07 5.74
CA LEU A 92 -12.45 -9.08 7.15
C LEU A 92 -13.93 -9.45 7.31
N LYS A 93 -14.79 -9.03 6.38
CA LYS A 93 -16.22 -9.40 6.40
C LYS A 93 -16.42 -10.90 6.15
N LEU A 94 -15.60 -11.50 5.27
CA LEU A 94 -15.64 -12.93 4.97
C LEU A 94 -14.98 -13.79 6.06
N ASN A 95 -14.12 -13.21 6.90
CA ASN A 95 -13.39 -13.92 7.96
C ASN A 95 -13.69 -13.30 9.34
N PRO A 96 -14.93 -13.43 9.86
CA PRO A 96 -15.31 -12.83 11.14
C PRO A 96 -14.53 -13.42 12.33
N SER A 97 -14.00 -14.63 12.20
CA SER A 97 -13.16 -15.28 13.21
C SER A 97 -11.90 -14.47 13.56
N LEU A 98 -11.34 -13.72 12.62
CA LEU A 98 -10.16 -12.86 12.86
C LEU A 98 -10.44 -11.76 13.87
N LYS A 99 -11.67 -11.23 13.87
CA LYS A 99 -12.12 -10.22 14.84
C LYS A 99 -12.16 -10.82 16.25
N GLU A 100 -12.52 -12.09 16.37
CA GLU A 100 -12.58 -12.79 17.66
C GLU A 100 -11.21 -13.18 18.17
N GLU A 101 -10.38 -13.74 17.28
CA GLU A 101 -9.00 -14.14 17.58
C GLU A 101 -8.17 -12.94 18.05
N MET A 102 -8.30 -11.79 17.37
CA MET A 102 -7.63 -10.55 17.79
C MET A 102 -8.06 -10.15 19.20
N ALA A 103 -9.35 -10.18 19.52
CA ALA A 103 -9.85 -9.79 20.85
C ALA A 103 -9.31 -10.72 21.95
N ILE A 104 -9.20 -12.02 21.67
CA ILE A 104 -8.61 -13.00 22.58
C ILE A 104 -7.11 -12.72 22.78
N ASN A 105 -6.37 -12.52 21.70
CA ASN A 105 -4.92 -12.25 21.76
C ASN A 105 -4.63 -10.94 22.50
N TYR A 106 -5.38 -9.88 22.19
CA TYR A 106 -5.26 -8.58 22.86
C TYR A 106 -5.58 -8.68 24.36
N LYS A 107 -6.63 -9.42 24.74
CA LYS A 107 -6.95 -9.69 26.15
C LYS A 107 -5.80 -10.41 26.85
N ALA A 108 -5.21 -11.42 26.21
CA ALA A 108 -4.08 -12.17 26.76
C ALA A 108 -2.86 -11.27 26.98
N ASP A 109 -2.58 -10.35 26.06
CA ASP A 109 -1.47 -9.41 26.19
C ASP A 109 -1.69 -8.37 27.29
N LEU A 110 -2.93 -7.88 27.47
CA LEU A 110 -3.28 -7.00 28.59
C LEU A 110 -3.12 -7.70 29.94
N ILE A 111 -3.52 -8.98 30.06
CA ILE A 111 -3.32 -9.78 31.28
C ILE A 111 -1.83 -9.90 31.60
N LYS A 112 -0.99 -10.18 30.59
CA LYS A 112 0.47 -10.28 30.77
C LYS A 112 1.10 -8.96 31.21
N SER A 113 0.55 -7.82 30.77
CA SER A 113 1.07 -6.50 31.13
C SER A 113 0.97 -6.17 32.62
N LYS A 114 0.06 -6.84 33.37
CA LYS A 114 -0.23 -6.60 34.81
C LYS A 114 -0.54 -5.15 35.19
N ASN A 115 -0.87 -4.30 34.23
CA ASN A 115 -1.12 -2.86 34.43
C ASN A 115 -2.60 -2.51 34.58
N TYR A 116 -3.50 -3.49 34.47
CA TYR A 116 -4.94 -3.27 34.36
C TYR A 116 -5.71 -4.25 35.24
N THR A 117 -6.82 -3.79 35.78
CA THR A 117 -7.79 -4.62 36.51
C THR A 117 -8.60 -5.50 35.54
N ALA A 118 -9.19 -6.59 36.05
CA ALA A 118 -9.99 -7.49 35.22
C ALA A 118 -11.14 -6.79 34.46
N PRO A 119 -11.92 -5.87 35.07
CA PRO A 119 -12.96 -5.12 34.36
C PRO A 119 -12.42 -4.18 33.27
N GLU A 120 -11.26 -3.57 33.49
CA GLU A 120 -10.61 -2.72 32.49
C GLU A 120 -10.15 -3.53 31.28
N ILE A 121 -9.54 -4.70 31.52
CA ILE A 121 -9.10 -5.62 30.47
C ILE A 121 -10.29 -6.04 29.59
N GLU A 122 -11.42 -6.41 30.20
CA GLU A 122 -12.61 -6.81 29.46
C GLU A 122 -13.19 -5.66 28.64
N THR A 123 -13.28 -4.47 29.23
CA THR A 123 -13.74 -3.26 28.53
C THR A 123 -12.85 -2.92 27.35
N MET A 124 -11.52 -3.00 27.52
CA MET A 124 -10.56 -2.72 26.45
C MET A 124 -10.64 -3.75 25.33
N ALA A 125 -10.78 -5.04 25.65
CA ALA A 125 -10.90 -6.10 24.67
C ALA A 125 -12.18 -5.97 23.82
N ILE A 126 -13.31 -5.62 24.44
CA ILE A 126 -14.58 -5.38 23.72
C ILE A 126 -14.43 -4.18 22.77
N LYS A 127 -13.86 -3.06 23.25
CA LYS A 127 -13.63 -1.89 22.39
C LYS A 127 -12.70 -2.21 21.22
N ALA A 128 -11.59 -2.91 21.47
CA ALA A 128 -10.67 -3.32 20.41
C ALA A 128 -11.39 -4.20 19.37
N LYS A 129 -12.21 -5.15 19.83
CA LYS A 129 -13.06 -5.99 18.97
C LYS A 129 -13.94 -5.11 18.09
N ASP A 130 -14.69 -4.17 18.65
CA ASP A 130 -15.66 -3.35 17.91
C ASP A 130 -15.01 -2.43 16.88
N TYR A 131 -13.87 -1.82 17.23
CA TYR A 131 -13.14 -0.95 16.31
C TYR A 131 -12.20 -1.68 15.35
N PHE A 132 -12.04 -3.00 15.46
CA PHE A 132 -11.06 -3.79 14.70
C PHE A 132 -11.11 -3.53 13.19
N VAL A 133 -12.32 -3.62 12.59
CA VAL A 133 -12.49 -3.44 11.15
C VAL A 133 -12.17 -2.00 10.76
N THR A 134 -12.69 -1.03 11.50
CA THR A 134 -12.43 0.40 11.29
C THR A 134 -10.94 0.71 11.38
N MET A 135 -10.25 0.13 12.37
CA MET A 135 -8.83 0.29 12.60
C MET A 135 -8.02 -0.23 11.41
N LEU A 136 -8.23 -1.48 11.00
CA LEU A 136 -7.47 -2.06 9.89
C LEU A 136 -7.76 -1.39 8.55
N VAL A 137 -9.01 -1.03 8.28
CA VAL A 137 -9.37 -0.26 7.08
C VAL A 137 -8.71 1.11 7.10
N SER A 138 -8.72 1.81 8.23
CA SER A 138 -8.04 3.11 8.37
C SER A 138 -6.53 2.99 8.19
N MET A 139 -5.91 1.97 8.80
CA MET A 139 -4.49 1.67 8.63
C MET A 139 -4.15 1.38 7.17
N ALA A 140 -5.01 0.65 6.44
CA ALA A 140 -4.84 0.43 5.01
C ALA A 140 -4.93 1.74 4.22
N ILE A 141 -5.96 2.57 4.46
CA ILE A 141 -6.13 3.86 3.78
C ILE A 141 -4.88 4.72 3.97
N PHE A 142 -4.53 5.03 5.23
CA PHE A 142 -3.43 5.94 5.52
C PHE A 142 -2.07 5.34 5.16
N GLY A 143 -1.86 4.05 5.42
CA GLY A 143 -0.62 3.36 5.09
C GLY A 143 -0.30 3.42 3.61
N TYR A 144 -1.25 3.04 2.75
CA TYR A 144 -1.04 3.11 1.30
C TYR A 144 -0.94 4.55 0.80
N LEU A 145 -1.78 5.49 1.27
CA LEU A 145 -1.69 6.88 0.84
C LEU A 145 -0.34 7.53 1.19
N ILE A 146 0.16 7.33 2.41
CA ILE A 146 1.44 7.90 2.87
C ILE A 146 2.60 7.30 2.07
N ILE A 147 2.67 5.96 2.00
CA ILE A 147 3.76 5.29 1.28
C ILE A 147 3.71 5.63 -0.21
N GLY A 148 2.53 5.60 -0.83
CA GLY A 148 2.33 5.92 -2.23
C GLY A 148 2.72 7.36 -2.56
N ALA A 149 2.38 8.31 -1.69
CA ALA A 149 2.79 9.71 -1.83
C ALA A 149 4.30 9.87 -1.70
N LEU A 150 4.93 9.26 -0.69
CA LEU A 150 6.39 9.32 -0.49
C LEU A 150 7.16 8.75 -1.68
N VAL A 151 6.79 7.54 -2.12
CA VAL A 151 7.41 6.88 -3.28
C VAL A 151 7.23 7.74 -4.52
N SER A 152 6.04 8.30 -4.74
CA SER A 152 5.76 9.17 -5.88
C SER A 152 6.58 10.46 -5.83
N VAL A 153 6.74 11.09 -4.67
CA VAL A 153 7.58 12.29 -4.50
C VAL A 153 9.03 11.97 -4.82
N ILE A 154 9.60 10.93 -4.20
CA ILE A 154 11.01 10.54 -4.38
C ILE A 154 11.28 10.18 -5.85
N ALA A 155 10.45 9.33 -6.45
CA ALA A 155 10.62 8.92 -7.83
C ALA A 155 10.38 10.08 -8.81
N SER A 156 9.42 10.98 -8.54
CA SER A 156 9.19 12.17 -9.38
C SER A 156 10.38 13.12 -9.33
N ALA A 157 10.98 13.31 -8.15
CA ALA A 157 12.20 14.10 -8.00
C ALA A 157 13.31 13.50 -8.88
N PHE A 158 13.55 12.20 -8.77
CA PHE A 158 14.56 11.49 -9.56
C PHE A 158 14.31 11.59 -11.08
N PHE A 159 13.08 11.35 -11.55
CA PHE A 159 12.77 11.36 -12.98
C PHE A 159 12.65 12.75 -13.60
N SER A 160 12.41 13.79 -12.80
CA SER A 160 12.35 15.18 -13.26
C SER A 160 13.72 15.85 -13.41
N GLN A 161 14.80 15.21 -12.95
CA GLN A 161 16.16 15.70 -13.16
C GLN A 161 16.49 15.72 -14.67
N LYS A 162 16.83 16.90 -15.20
CA LYS A 162 17.37 17.04 -16.55
C LYS A 162 18.80 16.49 -16.56
N LYS A 163 19.15 15.65 -17.54
CA LYS A 163 20.55 15.30 -17.80
C LYS A 163 21.26 16.57 -18.29
N ASN A 164 22.05 17.19 -17.43
CA ASN A 164 23.04 18.19 -17.85
C ASN A 164 24.24 17.48 -18.48
N THR A 165 24.05 16.82 -19.62
CA THR A 165 25.18 16.41 -20.48
C THR A 165 25.44 17.53 -21.47
N GLN A 166 26.01 18.62 -20.97
CA GLN A 166 26.75 19.62 -21.73
C GLN A 166 28.22 19.39 -21.38
N TRP A 167 28.82 18.35 -21.95
CA TRP A 167 30.28 18.24 -21.95
C TRP A 167 30.79 19.18 -23.04
N THR A 168 31.46 20.22 -22.57
CA THR A 168 32.39 21.09 -23.29
C THR A 168 33.18 20.34 -24.36
N SER A 169 32.98 20.69 -25.64
CA SER A 169 33.97 20.45 -26.69
C SER A 169 33.98 21.62 -27.68
N GLN A 170 34.13 22.82 -27.13
CA GLN A 170 34.68 23.97 -27.85
C GLN A 170 35.76 24.57 -26.95
N SER A 171 36.96 24.01 -27.06
CA SER A 171 38.23 24.67 -26.73
C SER A 171 39.32 24.00 -27.56
#